data_AF-A0A0Q0CUS7-F1
#
_entry.id   AF-A0A0Q0CUS7-F1
#
_cell.length_a   1.000
_cell.length_b   1.000
_cell.length_c   1.000
_cell.angle_alpha   90.00
_cell.angle_beta   90.00
_cell.angle_gamma   90.00
#
_symmetry.space_group_name_H-M   'P 1'
#
loop_
_entity.id
_entity.type
_entity.pdbx_description
1 polymer ?
#
loop_
_entity_poly.entity_id
_entity_poly.type
_entity_poly.pdbx_seq_one_letter_code
_entity_poly.pdbx_strand_id
1 'polypeptide(L)' 'MTNEQRIARGIDRAMDSRYSDLTAWERSFLGGLRDTYHKHKTLSMKQKTAAFNVFKRIGLDLGDI' A
#
# COMPACT_ATOMS: atom_id res chain seq x y z
N MET A 1 -16.15 -1.59 4.39
CA MET A 1 -14.68 -1.81 4.35
C MET A 1 -14.02 -0.71 5.16
N THR A 2 -13.11 -1.01 6.08
CA THR A 2 -12.42 0.04 6.85
C THR A 2 -11.36 0.73 5.99
N ASN A 3 -10.98 1.96 6.33
CA ASN A 3 -9.88 2.66 5.65
C ASN A 3 -8.58 1.85 5.67
N GLU A 4 -8.35 1.09 6.75
CA GLU A 4 -7.17 0.25 6.90
C GLU A 4 -7.17 -0.93 5.92
N GLN A 5 -8.32 -1.58 5.73
CA GLN A 5 -8.49 -2.64 4.73
C GLN A 5 -8.34 -2.13 3.30
N ARG A 6 -8.82 -0.90 3.02
CA ARG A 6 -8.63 -0.25 1.72
C ARG A 6 -7.16 0.01 1.41
N ILE A 7 -6.43 0.54 2.39
CA ILE A 7 -4.97 0.73 2.25
C ILE A 7 -4.30 -0.61 2.00
N ALA A 8 -4.60 -1.65 2.79
CA ALA A 8 -4.01 -2.98 2.62
C ALA A 8 -4.25 -3.54 1.20
N ARG A 9 -5.49 -3.47 0.69
CA ARG A 9 -5.77 -3.86 -0.71
C ARG A 9 -5.01 -3.00 -1.72
N GLY A 10 -4.86 -1.71 -1.46
CA GLY A 10 -4.05 -0.83 -2.30
C GLY A 10 -2.58 -1.26 -2.34
N ILE A 11 -2.02 -1.71 -1.21
CA ILE A 11 -0.67 -2.28 -1.13
C ILE A 11 -0.60 -3.54 -2.00
N ASP A 12 -1.54 -4.48 -1.83
CA ASP A 12 -1.56 -5.72 -2.60
C ASP A 12 -1.65 -5.43 -4.11
N ARG A 13 -2.57 -4.54 -4.52
CA ARG A 13 -2.72 -4.16 -5.94
C ARG A 13 -1.48 -3.45 -6.50
N ALA A 14 -0.83 -2.60 -5.72
CA ALA A 14 0.41 -1.96 -6.13
C ALA A 14 1.54 -2.99 -6.32
N MET A 15 1.64 -3.96 -5.41
CA MET A 15 2.64 -5.02 -5.44
C MET A 15 2.40 -6.05 -6.54
N ASP A 16 1.14 -6.38 -6.84
CA ASP A 16 0.79 -7.47 -7.76
C ASP A 16 0.57 -6.97 -9.21
N SER A 17 -0.07 -5.81 -9.39
CA SER A 17 -0.46 -5.31 -10.72
C SER A 17 0.33 -4.09 -11.20
N ARG A 18 0.99 -3.37 -10.29
CA ARG A 18 1.71 -2.12 -10.62
C ARG A 18 3.17 -2.12 -10.18
N TYR A 19 3.74 -3.31 -10.02
CA TYR A 19 5.10 -3.49 -9.51
C TYR A 19 6.15 -2.73 -10.34
N SER A 20 5.98 -2.69 -11.67
CA SER A 20 6.84 -1.96 -12.61
C SER A 20 6.89 -0.45 -12.33
N ASP A 21 5.80 0.12 -11.84
CA ASP A 21 5.64 1.56 -11.63
C ASP A 21 6.28 2.02 -10.31
N LEU A 22 6.65 1.06 -9.44
CA LEU A 22 7.29 1.29 -8.16
C LEU A 22 8.80 1.36 -8.29
N THR A 23 9.42 2.30 -7.58
CA THR A 23 10.87 2.33 -7.37
C THR A 23 11.31 1.17 -6.46
N ALA A 24 12.61 0.85 -6.47
CA ALA A 24 13.16 -0.19 -5.60
C ALA A 24 12.86 0.07 -4.11
N TRP A 25 12.94 1.33 -3.68
CA TRP A 25 12.61 1.72 -2.31
C TRP A 25 11.12 1.49 -2.00
N GLU A 26 10.21 1.87 -2.89
CA GLU A 26 8.76 1.69 -2.66
C GLU A 26 8.35 0.23 -2.65
N ARG A 27 8.97 -0.62 -3.49
CA ARG A 27 8.73 -2.07 -3.46
C ARG A 27 9.10 -2.65 -2.11
N SER A 28 10.27 -2.28 -1.58
CA SER A 28 10.72 -2.72 -0.25
C SER A 28 9.81 -2.19 0.85
N PHE A 29 9.47 -0.90 0.79
CA PHE A 29 8.58 -0.26 1.76
C PHE A 29 7.19 -0.88 1.79
N LEU A 30 6.51 -0.97 0.63
CA LEU A 30 5.18 -1.56 0.52
C LEU A 30 5.17 -3.05 0.86
N GLY A 31 6.21 -3.80 0.49
CA GLY A 31 6.39 -5.19 0.91
C GLY A 31 6.43 -5.32 2.43
N GLY A 32 7.23 -4.50 3.11
CA GLY A 32 7.28 -4.46 4.57
C GLY A 32 5.95 -4.08 5.22
N LEU A 33 5.18 -3.17 4.61
CA LEU A 33 3.84 -2.83 5.09
C LEU A 33 2.85 -3.99 4.90
N ARG A 34 2.92 -4.71 3.77
CA ARG A 34 2.08 -5.89 3.52
C ARG A 34 2.30 -6.94 4.60
N ASP A 35 3.55 -7.24 4.90
CA ASP A 35 3.92 -8.23 5.93
C ASP A 35 3.50 -7.76 7.33
N THR A 36 3.71 -6.49 7.65
CA THR A 36 3.26 -5.87 8.91
C THR A 36 1.75 -6.01 9.08
N TYR A 37 0.98 -5.69 8.04
CA TYR A 37 -0.47 -5.81 8.07
C TYR A 37 -0.92 -7.27 8.16
N HIS A 38 -0.25 -8.21 7.47
CA HIS A 38 -0.55 -9.63 7.58
C HIS A 38 -0.37 -10.15 9.00
N LYS A 39 0.70 -9.72 9.68
CA LYS A 39 1.03 -10.15 11.05
C LYS A 39 0.17 -9.48 12.12
N HIS A 40 -0.04 -8.17 12.03
CA HIS A 40 -0.65 -7.38 13.10
C HIS A 40 -2.07 -6.90 12.79
N LYS A 41 -2.54 -7.05 11.55
CA LYS A 41 -3.83 -6.56 11.06
C LYS A 41 -4.07 -5.06 11.28
N THR A 42 -2.99 -4.30 11.45
CA THR A 42 -3.02 -2.84 11.65
C THR A 42 -1.77 -2.18 11.08
N LEU A 43 -1.90 -0.91 10.70
CA LEU A 43 -0.84 -0.02 10.28
C LEU A 43 -0.94 1.30 11.05
N SER A 44 0.20 1.87 11.41
CA SER A 44 0.24 3.22 11.99
C SER A 44 -0.25 4.26 10.99
N MET A 45 -0.70 5.41 11.49
CA MET A 45 -1.14 6.53 10.64
C MET A 45 -0.02 6.98 9.67
N LYS A 46 1.23 7.05 10.14
CA LYS A 46 2.37 7.43 9.29
C LYS A 46 2.58 6.45 8.12
N GLN A 47 2.46 5.15 8.39
CA GLN A 47 2.58 4.12 7.35
C GLN A 47 1.44 4.24 6.33
N LYS A 48 0.21 4.47 6.79
CA LYS A 48 -0.95 4.69 5.92
C LYS A 48 -0.76 5.92 5.02
N THR A 49 -0.34 7.05 5.57
CA THR A 49 -0.08 8.28 4.80
C THR A 49 1.03 8.08 3.78
N ALA A 50 2.13 7.41 4.16
CA ALA A 50 3.23 7.13 3.25
C ALA A 50 2.81 6.19 2.10
N ALA A 51 2.07 5.12 2.39
CA ALA A 51 1.51 4.24 1.35
C ALA A 51 0.59 5.01 0.40
N PHE A 52 -0.27 5.89 0.93
CA PHE A 52 -1.16 6.71 0.13
C PHE A 52 -0.40 7.63 -0.86
N ASN A 53 0.72 8.22 -0.43
CA ASN A 53 1.56 9.03 -1.31
C ASN A 53 2.15 8.20 -2.47
N VAL A 54 2.55 6.95 -2.19
CA VAL A 54 3.02 6.02 -3.24
C VAL A 54 1.88 5.72 -4.22
N PHE A 55 0.67 5.43 -3.72
CA PHE A 55 -0.50 5.18 -4.56
C PHE A 55 -0.81 6.37 -5.47
N LYS A 56 -0.82 7.59 -4.93
CA LYS A 56 -1.02 8.80 -5.71
C LYS A 56 0.05 8.98 -6.78
N ARG A 57 1.32 8.70 -6.47
CA ARG A 57 2.42 8.81 -7.44
C ARG A 57 2.26 7.84 -8.61
N ILE A 58 1.88 6.59 -8.34
CA ILE A 58 1.61 5.63 -9.42
C ILE A 58 0.25 5.89 -10.09
N GLY A 59 -0.63 6.71 -9.52
CA GLY A 59 -1.98 6.93 -10.04
C GLY A 59 -2.92 5.75 -9.75
N LEU A 60 -2.75 5.11 -8.58
CA LEU A 60 -3.67 4.10 -8.06
C LEU A 60 -4.71 4.80 -7.19
N ASP A 61 -5.96 4.82 -7.64
CA ASP A 61 -7.07 5.31 -6.83
C ASP A 61 -7.58 4.20 -5.89
N LEU A 62 -7.77 4.55 -4.62
CA LEU A 62 -8.38 3.67 -3.62
C LEU A 62 -9.91 3.69 -3.70
N GLY A 63 -10.51 4.59 -4.50
CA GLY A 63 -11.94 4.60 -4.81
C GLY A 63 -12.40 3.41 -5.66
N ASP A 64 -11.48 2.83 -6.46
CA ASP A 64 -11.73 1.68 -7.34
C ASP A 64 -11.51 0.31 -6.63
N ILE A 65 -11.29 0.30 -5.32
CA ILE A 65 -10.89 -0.87 -4.50
C ILE A 65 -11.89 -1.16 -3.36
#